data_AF-A0A1F7MQV7-F1
#
_entry.id   AF-A0A1F7MQV7-F1
#
_cell.length_a   1.000
_cell.length_b   1.000
_cell.length_c   1.000
_cell.angle_alpha   90.00
_cell.angle_beta   90.00
_cell.angle_gamma   90.00
#
_symmetry.space_group_name_H-M   'P 1'
#
loop_
_entity.id
_entity.type
_entity.pdbx_description
1 polymer ?
#
loop_
_entity_poly.entity_id
_entity_poly.type
_entity_poly.pdbx_seq_one_letter_code
_entity_poly.pdbx_strand_id
1 'polypeptide(L)'
;MLAGQRLDEGADLGDLHGVEPDGRLVQDQDVGIVDQGLGEPDALSLEHLLPPPQAREASARLIAILAEKIDGIADFSQVFVVAATSRTDAIDPSLVAPGRLDRLIEVPLPDPQAQEEIFLLNKTQAEQAAGRPLFADLDFRSLLPPMGGMSGAEIQEVIRRALETKAQRAGAGENVGVVTTQELLQEIDGYRRIKEVVEKIRYGQYL
;
A
#
# COMPACT_ATOMS: atom_id res chain seq x y z
N MET A 1 8.99 9.14 21.78
CA MET A 1 8.63 10.02 20.65
C MET A 1 9.75 9.85 19.64
N LEU A 2 9.66 8.82 18.80
CA LEU A 2 10.64 8.55 17.74
C LEU A 2 10.14 9.29 16.51
N ALA A 3 10.95 10.21 15.99
CA ALA A 3 10.60 10.99 14.81
C ALA A 3 10.80 10.11 13.56
N GLY A 4 9.69 9.72 12.92
CA GLY A 4 9.74 9.12 11.58
C GLY A 4 10.10 10.21 10.56
N GLN A 5 10.94 9.87 9.58
CA GLN A 5 11.15 10.75 8.43
C GLN A 5 10.03 10.48 7.43
N ARG A 6 9.34 11.55 7.01
CA ARG A 6 8.30 11.45 5.98
C ARG A 6 8.95 11.48 4.60
N LEU A 7 8.47 10.64 3.69
CA LEU A 7 8.99 10.55 2.32
C LEU A 7 8.85 11.85 1.51
N ASP A 8 7.87 12.70 1.83
CA ASP A 8 7.63 13.98 1.16
C ASP A 8 8.60 15.11 1.60
N GLU A 9 9.35 14.92 2.69
CA GLU A 9 10.31 15.90 3.20
C GLU A 9 11.74 15.68 2.68
N GLY A 10 11.93 14.85 1.65
CA GLY A 10 13.25 14.50 1.15
C GLY A 10 13.98 13.65 2.18
N ALA A 11 13.42 12.47 2.47
CA ALA A 11 14.15 11.44 3.20
C ALA A 11 15.52 11.27 2.54
N ASP A 12 16.60 11.44 3.31
CA ASP A 12 17.95 11.29 2.80
C ASP A 12 18.20 9.80 2.55
N LEU A 13 17.82 9.35 1.36
CA LEU A 13 18.07 8.00 0.88
C LEU A 13 19.55 7.81 0.51
N GLY A 14 20.36 8.88 0.50
CA GLY A 14 21.79 8.80 0.20
C GLY A 14 22.60 8.04 1.26
N ASP A 15 22.09 7.95 2.48
CA ASP A 15 22.66 7.14 3.56
C ASP A 15 22.28 5.64 3.47
N LEU A 16 21.29 5.29 2.62
CA LEU A 16 20.92 3.91 2.34
C LEU A 16 21.87 3.36 1.27
N HIS A 17 22.83 2.55 1.73
CA HIS A 17 23.79 1.87 0.85
C HIS A 17 23.02 1.07 -0.24
N GLY A 18 23.26 1.36 -1.51
CA GLY A 18 22.52 0.73 -2.62
C GLY A 18 21.28 1.48 -3.13
N VAL A 19 21.05 2.72 -2.68
CA VAL A 19 20.04 3.63 -3.26
C VAL A 19 20.75 4.85 -3.86
N GLU A 20 20.47 5.16 -5.13
CA GLU A 20 20.93 6.37 -5.81
C GLU A 20 20.25 7.62 -5.20
N PRO A 21 20.88 8.82 -5.31
CA PRO A 21 20.32 10.06 -4.76
C PRO A 21 18.94 10.45 -5.30
N ASP A 22 18.48 9.85 -6.41
CA ASP A 22 17.14 10.03 -6.98
C ASP A 22 16.12 9.01 -6.44
N GLY A 23 16.51 8.20 -5.46
CA GLY A 23 15.68 7.17 -4.84
C GLY A 23 15.63 5.85 -5.61
N ARG A 24 16.39 5.70 -6.71
CA ARG A 24 16.47 4.42 -7.42
C ARG A 24 17.36 3.44 -6.69
N LEU A 25 16.93 2.18 -6.60
CA LEU A 25 17.84 1.12 -6.17
C LEU A 25 18.95 0.96 -7.21
N VAL A 26 20.21 0.97 -6.77
CA VAL A 26 21.37 0.62 -7.59
C VAL A 26 21.12 -0.81 -8.09
N GLN A 27 20.91 -0.96 -9.40
CA GLN A 27 20.80 -2.27 -10.03
C GLN A 27 22.17 -2.95 -10.01
N ASP A 28 22.48 -3.61 -8.90
CA ASP A 28 23.55 -4.58 -8.85
C ASP A 28 23.01 -5.93 -9.34
N GLN A 29 23.79 -6.63 -10.17
CA GLN A 29 23.41 -7.92 -10.75
C GLN A 29 23.30 -9.03 -9.68
N ASP A 30 23.75 -8.73 -8.45
CA ASP A 30 23.68 -9.59 -7.27
C ASP A 30 22.55 -9.21 -6.28
N VAL A 31 21.77 -8.14 -6.55
CA VAL A 31 20.60 -7.76 -5.71
C VAL A 31 19.38 -8.56 -6.13
N GLY A 32 19.13 -9.66 -5.42
CA GLY A 32 17.87 -10.39 -5.49
C GLY A 32 16.84 -9.80 -4.54
N ILE A 33 15.75 -9.21 -5.07
CA ILE A 33 14.56 -8.95 -4.25
C ILE A 33 13.86 -10.29 -4.03
N VAL A 34 14.06 -10.86 -2.85
CA VAL A 34 13.31 -12.02 -2.39
C VAL A 34 12.07 -11.51 -1.67
N ASP A 35 10.99 -11.28 -2.43
CA ASP A 35 9.66 -11.04 -1.87
C ASP A 35 9.11 -12.36 -1.34
N GLN A 36 9.48 -12.69 -0.10
CA GLN A 36 8.75 -13.68 0.68
C GLN A 36 7.52 -12.95 1.19
N GLY A 37 6.45 -12.93 0.39
CA GLY A 37 5.18 -12.28 0.71
C GLY A 37 4.63 -12.75 2.05
N LEU A 38 5.15 -12.18 3.14
CA LEU A 38 4.54 -12.18 4.45
C LEU A 38 3.44 -11.14 4.34
N GLY A 39 2.32 -11.54 3.74
CA GLY A 39 1.11 -10.72 3.73
C GLY A 39 0.86 -10.21 5.14
N GLU A 40 0.74 -8.88 5.25
CA GLU A 40 0.46 -8.11 6.47
C GLU A 40 1.26 -8.58 7.71
N PRO A 41 2.36 -7.93 8.14
CA PRO A 41 3.03 -8.30 9.39
C PRO A 41 2.15 -8.15 10.64
N ASP A 42 0.98 -7.51 10.53
CA ASP A 42 -0.07 -7.52 11.53
C ASP A 42 -0.62 -8.95 11.79
N ALA A 43 -0.40 -9.90 10.87
CA ALA A 43 -0.71 -11.33 10.99
C ALA A 43 0.25 -12.11 11.92
N LEU A 44 1.34 -11.50 12.38
CA LEU A 44 2.23 -12.11 13.40
C LEU A 44 1.57 -12.15 14.80
N SER A 45 0.46 -11.42 14.97
CA SER A 45 -0.36 -11.48 16.17
C SER A 45 -1.24 -12.74 16.16
N LEU A 46 -0.81 -13.80 16.85
CA LEU A 46 -1.55 -15.06 17.02
C LEU A 46 -2.75 -14.93 17.96
N GLU A 47 -3.10 -13.71 18.36
CA GLU A 47 -4.13 -13.37 19.36
C GLU A 47 -5.55 -13.79 18.95
N HIS A 48 -5.80 -14.03 17.66
CA HIS A 48 -7.08 -14.53 17.16
C HIS A 48 -7.10 -16.06 16.93
N LEU A 49 -5.95 -16.73 16.99
CA LEU A 49 -5.82 -18.17 16.71
C LEU A 49 -5.64 -19.02 17.96
N LEU A 50 -5.25 -18.42 19.08
CA LEU A 50 -4.93 -19.12 20.32
C LEU A 50 -5.60 -18.45 21.53
N PRO A 51 -5.87 -19.21 22.62
CA PRO A 51 -6.28 -18.63 23.89
C PRO A 51 -5.29 -17.53 24.34
N PRO A 52 -5.74 -16.42 24.95
CA PRO A 52 -4.89 -15.24 25.20
C PRO A 52 -3.53 -15.50 25.87
N PRO A 53 -3.38 -16.43 26.85
CA PRO A 53 -2.06 -16.73 27.43
C PRO A 53 -1.15 -17.49 26.45
N GLN A 54 -1.69 -18.42 25.67
CA GLN A 54 -0.95 -19.25 24.72
C GLN A 54 -0.59 -18.46 23.45
N ALA A 55 -1.48 -17.57 22.99
CA ALA A 55 -1.23 -16.64 21.90
C ALA A 55 -0.03 -15.74 22.21
N ARG A 56 -0.03 -15.14 23.41
CA ARG A 56 1.04 -14.24 23.86
C ARG A 56 2.39 -14.95 23.94
N GLU A 57 2.42 -16.17 24.47
CA GLU A 57 3.66 -16.94 24.57
C GLU A 57 4.20 -17.35 23.19
N ALA A 58 3.31 -17.79 22.28
CA ALA A 58 3.69 -18.13 20.92
C ALA A 58 4.19 -16.91 20.14
N SER A 59 3.49 -15.77 20.21
CA SER A 59 3.92 -14.52 19.58
C SER A 59 5.24 -14.01 20.15
N ALA A 60 5.46 -14.06 21.46
CA ALA A 60 6.74 -13.68 22.06
C ALA A 60 7.91 -14.54 21.56
N ARG A 61 7.70 -15.85 21.39
CA ARG A 61 8.72 -16.75 20.81
C ARG A 61 9.00 -16.42 19.34
N LEU A 62 7.96 -16.14 18.54
CA LEU A 62 8.13 -15.75 17.14
C LEU A 62 8.90 -14.44 17.01
N ILE A 63 8.60 -13.45 17.85
CA ILE A 63 9.33 -12.17 17.90
C ILE A 63 10.80 -12.40 18.23
N ALA A 64 11.10 -13.24 19.24
CA ALA A 64 12.48 -13.57 19.60
C ALA A 64 13.25 -14.24 18.47
N ILE A 65 12.63 -15.19 17.76
CA ILE A 65 13.23 -15.85 16.60
C ILE A 65 13.45 -14.85 15.47
N LEU A 66 12.49 -13.99 15.19
CA LEU A 66 12.61 -12.96 14.14
C LEU A 66 13.75 -11.99 14.46
N ALA A 67 13.85 -11.55 15.71
CA ALA A 67 14.94 -10.70 16.18
C ALA A 67 16.32 -11.37 16.01
N GLU A 68 16.46 -12.63 16.42
CA GLU A 68 17.69 -13.42 16.23
C GLU A 68 18.06 -13.56 14.75
N LYS A 69 17.05 -13.74 13.87
CA LYS A 69 17.27 -13.81 12.43
C LYS A 69 17.71 -12.49 11.83
N ILE A 70 17.13 -11.36 12.25
CA ILE A 70 17.55 -10.04 11.80
C ILE A 70 18.99 -9.76 12.25
N ASP A 71 19.32 -10.07 13.51
CA ASP A 71 20.68 -9.90 14.04
C ASP A 71 21.70 -10.75 13.23
N GLY A 72 21.35 -11.99 12.89
CA GLY A 72 22.21 -12.85 12.08
C GLY A 72 22.33 -12.42 10.60
N ILE A 73 21.38 -11.62 10.10
CA ILE A 73 21.45 -11.05 8.75
C ILE A 73 22.33 -9.80 8.72
N ALA A 74 22.37 -9.02 9.81
CA ALA A 74 23.19 -7.82 9.92
C ALA A 74 24.70 -8.09 9.72
N ASP A 75 25.16 -9.32 9.96
CA ASP A 75 26.53 -9.76 9.70
C ASP A 75 26.86 -9.88 8.19
N PHE A 76 25.86 -9.86 7.30
CA PHE A 76 26.04 -9.90 5.84
C PHE A 76 25.87 -8.51 5.23
N SER A 77 26.97 -7.91 4.75
CA SER A 77 27.02 -6.54 4.20
C SER A 77 26.25 -6.31 2.88
N GLN A 78 25.45 -7.26 2.42
CA GLN A 78 24.74 -7.22 1.14
C GLN A 78 23.23 -7.48 1.27
N VAL A 79 22.70 -7.60 2.49
CA VAL A 79 21.28 -7.90 2.70
C VAL A 79 20.60 -6.73 3.41
N PHE A 80 19.54 -6.22 2.79
CA PHE A 80 18.64 -5.22 3.39
C PHE A 80 17.35 -5.87 3.82
N VAL A 81 16.90 -5.57 5.03
CA VAL A 81 15.61 -6.03 5.56
C VAL A 81 14.64 -4.86 5.57
N VAL A 82 13.52 -5.01 4.86
CA VAL A 82 12.41 -4.04 4.85
C VAL A 82 11.16 -4.69 5.40
N ALA A 83 10.46 -3.99 6.29
CA ALA A 83 9.19 -4.40 6.86
C ALA A 83 8.16 -3.26 6.72
N ALA A 84 6.88 -3.60 6.51
CA ALA A 84 5.81 -2.63 6.30
C ALA A 84 4.59 -2.96 7.17
N THR A 85 4.21 -2.12 8.13
CA THR A 85 3.02 -2.33 8.99
C THR A 85 2.05 -1.15 8.91
N SER A 86 0.77 -1.45 9.12
CA SER A 86 -0.28 -0.43 9.27
C SER A 86 -0.46 0.02 10.74
N ARG A 87 0.14 -0.71 11.70
CA ARG A 87 0.01 -0.51 13.14
C ARG A 87 1.38 -0.39 13.83
N THR A 88 1.98 0.79 13.75
CA THR A 88 3.28 1.05 14.38
C THR A 88 3.26 0.87 15.90
N ASP A 89 2.12 1.06 16.54
CA ASP A 89 1.90 0.86 17.97
C ASP A 89 1.93 -0.62 18.39
N ALA A 90 1.72 -1.54 17.45
CA ALA A 90 1.73 -2.97 17.69
C ALA A 90 3.12 -3.62 17.51
N ILE A 91 4.12 -2.88 17.03
CA ILE A 91 5.47 -3.40 16.84
C ILE A 91 6.13 -3.60 18.20
N ASP A 92 6.74 -4.78 18.40
CA ASP A 92 7.53 -5.04 19.60
C ASP A 92 8.79 -4.14 19.61
N PRO A 93 9.04 -3.38 20.70
CA PRO A 93 10.18 -2.47 20.78
C PRO A 93 11.55 -3.13 20.55
N SER A 94 11.68 -4.44 20.78
CA SER A 94 12.92 -5.17 20.52
C SER A 94 13.25 -5.25 19.03
N LEU A 95 12.26 -5.23 18.13
CA LEU A 95 12.49 -5.29 16.69
C LEU A 95 12.99 -3.98 16.10
N VAL A 96 12.69 -2.85 16.74
CA VAL A 96 13.10 -1.49 16.32
C VAL A 96 14.35 -0.98 17.05
N ALA A 97 15.05 -1.88 17.74
CA ALA A 97 16.33 -1.54 18.38
C ALA A 97 17.41 -1.25 17.32
N PRO A 98 18.42 -0.42 17.64
CA PRO A 98 19.53 -0.12 16.74
C PRO A 98 20.17 -1.39 16.16
N GLY A 99 20.42 -1.40 14.85
CA GLY A 99 20.94 -2.55 14.10
C GLY A 99 19.89 -3.54 13.61
N ARG A 100 18.59 -3.32 13.90
CA ARG A 100 17.45 -4.11 13.40
C ARG A 100 16.56 -3.26 12.49
N LEU A 101 15.27 -3.09 12.81
CA LEU A 101 14.35 -2.21 12.09
C LEU A 101 14.41 -0.78 12.66
N ASP A 102 15.61 -0.21 12.68
CA ASP A 102 15.89 1.07 13.34
C ASP A 102 15.65 2.30 12.44
N ARG A 103 15.33 2.10 11.16
CA ARG A 103 14.89 3.13 10.21
C ARG A 103 13.38 3.05 9.98
N LEU A 104 12.68 4.12 10.34
CA LEU A 104 11.24 4.25 10.16
C LEU A 104 10.94 5.21 9.01
N ILE A 105 10.25 4.71 7.99
CA ILE A 105 9.79 5.45 6.84
C ILE A 105 8.26 5.53 6.89
N GLU A 106 7.72 6.74 7.00
CA GLU A 106 6.27 6.95 6.96
C GLU A 106 5.80 7.09 5.51
N VAL A 107 4.79 6.30 5.13
CA VAL A 107 4.11 6.39 3.84
C VAL A 107 2.75 7.06 4.06
N PRO A 108 2.64 8.38 3.81
CA PRO A 108 1.37 9.09 3.99
C PRO A 108 0.36 8.70 2.89
N LEU A 109 -0.89 9.11 3.08
CA LEU A 109 -1.86 9.09 1.99
C LEU A 109 -1.35 9.96 0.83
N PRO A 110 -1.57 9.54 -0.43
CA PRO A 110 -1.09 10.28 -1.59
C PRO A 110 -1.75 11.66 -1.66
N ASP A 111 -0.95 12.67 -1.99
CA ASP A 111 -1.43 14.00 -2.33
C ASP A 111 -2.09 14.00 -3.74
N PRO A 112 -2.76 15.08 -4.18
CA PRO A 112 -3.43 15.10 -5.47
C PRO A 112 -2.52 14.78 -6.67
N GLN A 113 -1.23 15.13 -6.62
CA GLN A 113 -0.30 14.82 -7.70
C GLN A 113 0.04 13.34 -7.71
N ALA A 114 0.38 12.77 -6.55
CA ALA A 114 0.62 11.34 -6.40
C ALA A 114 -0.63 10.50 -6.73
N GLN A 115 -1.83 11.01 -6.42
CA GLN A 115 -3.09 10.37 -6.79
C GLN A 115 -3.27 10.30 -8.32
N GLU A 116 -2.92 11.36 -9.05
CA GLU A 116 -2.91 11.37 -10.52
C GLU A 116 -1.91 10.34 -11.07
N GLU A 117 -0.69 10.33 -10.54
CA GLU A 117 0.37 9.40 -10.95
C GLU A 117 -0.03 7.93 -10.72
N ILE A 118 -0.57 7.61 -9.54
CA ILE A 118 -1.09 6.28 -9.21
C ILE A 118 -2.22 5.89 -10.17
N PHE A 119 -3.14 6.82 -10.46
CA PHE A 119 -4.23 6.56 -11.39
C PHE A 119 -3.68 6.26 -12.79
N LEU A 120 -2.77 7.07 -13.31
CA LEU A 120 -2.16 6.92 -14.62
C LEU A 120 -1.38 5.60 -14.74
N LEU A 121 -0.68 5.19 -13.68
CA LEU A 121 0.00 3.89 -13.62
C LEU A 121 -1.01 2.74 -13.78
N ASN A 122 -2.06 2.72 -12.95
CA ASN A 122 -3.10 1.68 -13.00
C ASN A 122 -3.84 1.66 -14.35
N LYS A 123 -4.17 2.84 -14.89
CA LYS A 123 -4.74 3.00 -16.24
C LYS A 123 -3.84 2.35 -17.28
N THR A 124 -2.55 2.71 -17.29
CA THR A 124 -1.58 2.21 -18.26
C THR A 124 -1.43 0.69 -18.18
N GLN A 125 -1.33 0.14 -16.97
CA GLN A 125 -1.26 -1.31 -16.75
C GLN A 125 -2.50 -2.03 -17.28
N ALA A 126 -3.69 -1.48 -17.01
CA ALA A 126 -4.95 -2.07 -17.49
C ALA A 126 -5.03 -2.05 -19.03
N GLU A 127 -4.65 -0.95 -19.67
CA GLU A 127 -4.64 -0.82 -21.14
C GLU A 127 -3.60 -1.72 -21.79
N GLN A 128 -2.42 -1.88 -21.18
CA GLN A 128 -1.40 -2.83 -21.62
C GLN A 128 -1.90 -4.27 -21.54
N ALA A 129 -2.52 -4.66 -20.41
CA ALA A 129 -3.09 -6.00 -20.24
C ALA A 129 -4.22 -6.28 -21.24
N ALA A 130 -5.03 -5.28 -21.59
CA ALA A 130 -6.10 -5.41 -22.57
C ALA A 130 -5.62 -5.30 -24.03
N GLY A 131 -4.40 -4.82 -24.28
CA GLY A 131 -3.88 -4.56 -25.63
C GLY A 131 -4.64 -3.47 -26.40
N ARG A 132 -5.42 -2.62 -25.72
CA ARG A 132 -6.22 -1.55 -26.33
C ARG A 132 -6.52 -0.43 -25.32
N PRO A 133 -6.83 0.78 -25.78
CA PRO A 133 -7.35 1.83 -24.91
C PRO A 133 -8.64 1.40 -24.21
N LEU A 134 -8.70 1.66 -22.91
CA LEU A 134 -9.84 1.36 -22.04
C LEU A 134 -10.49 2.63 -21.48
N PHE A 135 -9.77 3.76 -21.52
CA PHE A 135 -10.24 5.03 -20.99
C PHE A 135 -10.26 6.08 -22.10
N ALA A 136 -11.19 7.02 -22.00
CA ALA A 136 -11.23 8.23 -22.81
C ALA A 136 -10.09 9.18 -22.39
N ASP A 137 -10.05 10.35 -23.04
CA ASP A 137 -9.30 11.48 -22.47
C ASP A 137 -9.97 11.92 -21.17
N LEU A 138 -9.22 11.81 -20.06
CA LEU A 138 -9.75 11.99 -18.70
C LEU A 138 -9.43 13.39 -18.20
N ASP A 139 -10.43 14.06 -17.64
CA ASP A 139 -10.23 15.37 -17.01
C ASP A 139 -9.86 15.21 -15.54
N PHE A 140 -8.56 15.13 -15.25
CA PHE A 140 -8.06 15.01 -13.89
C PHE A 140 -8.40 16.21 -13.00
N ARG A 141 -8.68 17.39 -13.57
CA ARG A 141 -9.08 18.56 -12.77
C ARG A 141 -10.41 18.34 -12.06
N SER A 142 -11.31 17.55 -12.65
CA SER A 142 -12.58 17.17 -12.02
C SER A 142 -12.49 15.88 -11.21
N LEU A 143 -11.59 14.94 -11.56
CA LEU A 143 -11.41 13.68 -10.84
C LEU A 143 -10.66 13.83 -9.51
N LEU A 144 -9.62 14.67 -9.45
CA LEU A 144 -8.76 14.77 -8.27
C LEU A 144 -9.47 15.31 -7.02
N PRO A 145 -10.29 16.38 -7.07
CA PRO A 145 -10.97 16.88 -5.87
C PRO A 145 -11.82 15.82 -5.14
N PRO A 146 -12.70 15.04 -5.81
CA PRO A 146 -13.45 13.98 -5.14
C PRO A 146 -12.61 12.72 -4.83
N MET A 147 -11.39 12.59 -5.36
CA MET A 147 -10.44 11.54 -4.95
C MET A 147 -9.66 11.87 -3.67
N GLY A 148 -9.77 13.10 -3.14
CA GLY A 148 -9.03 13.53 -1.96
C GLY A 148 -9.21 12.58 -0.76
N GLY A 149 -8.08 12.14 -0.19
CA GLY A 149 -8.03 11.21 0.94
C GLY A 149 -8.14 9.73 0.57
N MET A 150 -8.17 9.39 -0.72
CA MET A 150 -8.11 8.00 -1.18
C MET A 150 -6.68 7.46 -1.12
N SER A 151 -6.53 6.22 -0.65
CA SER A 151 -5.26 5.48 -0.77
C SER A 151 -5.07 4.91 -2.19
N GLY A 152 -3.86 4.46 -2.52
CA GLY A 152 -3.60 3.82 -3.81
C GLY A 152 -4.48 2.60 -4.10
N ALA A 153 -4.79 1.81 -3.07
CA ALA A 153 -5.70 0.68 -3.19
C ALA A 153 -7.14 1.11 -3.51
N GLU A 154 -7.59 2.23 -2.95
CA GLU A 154 -8.93 2.76 -3.22
C GLU A 154 -9.04 3.32 -4.64
N ILE A 155 -7.99 3.97 -5.13
CA ILE A 155 -7.91 4.43 -6.52
C ILE A 155 -7.98 3.25 -7.49
N GLN A 156 -7.20 2.19 -7.21
CA GLN A 156 -7.24 0.95 -8.00
C GLN A 156 -8.63 0.30 -7.98
N GLU A 157 -9.30 0.29 -6.84
CA GLU A 157 -10.64 -0.26 -6.69
C GLU A 157 -11.68 0.52 -7.51
N VAL A 158 -11.62 1.85 -7.52
CA VAL A 158 -12.47 2.71 -8.37
C VAL A 158 -12.26 2.38 -9.86
N ILE A 159 -11.01 2.26 -10.29
CA ILE A 159 -10.65 1.91 -11.67
C ILE A 159 -11.21 0.52 -12.03
N ARG A 160 -11.01 -0.47 -11.13
CA ARG A 160 -11.50 -1.84 -11.31
C ARG A 160 -13.01 -1.87 -11.48
N ARG A 161 -13.77 -1.17 -10.62
CA ARG A 161 -15.24 -1.10 -10.70
C ARG A 161 -15.71 -0.48 -12.03
N ALA A 162 -15.09 0.63 -12.44
CA ALA A 162 -15.44 1.26 -13.71
C ALA A 162 -15.25 0.30 -14.90
N LEU A 163 -14.14 -0.45 -14.93
CA LEU A 163 -13.87 -1.45 -15.95
C LEU A 163 -14.82 -2.65 -15.89
N GLU A 164 -15.15 -3.14 -14.69
CA GLU A 164 -16.12 -4.22 -14.49
C GLU A 164 -17.51 -3.84 -14.96
N THR A 165 -17.98 -2.63 -14.64
CA THR A 165 -19.24 -2.08 -15.13
C THR A 165 -19.28 -2.09 -16.65
N LYS A 166 -18.18 -1.70 -17.32
CA LYS A 166 -18.07 -1.77 -18.79
C LYS A 166 -18.11 -3.19 -19.32
N ALA A 167 -17.36 -4.10 -18.71
CA ALA A 167 -17.29 -5.51 -19.11
C ALA A 167 -18.66 -6.20 -18.98
N GLN A 168 -19.38 -5.94 -17.88
CA GLN A 168 -20.72 -6.49 -17.64
C GLN A 168 -21.72 -6.03 -18.69
N ARG A 169 -21.75 -4.73 -19.00
CA ARG A 169 -22.65 -4.18 -20.05
C ARG A 169 -22.33 -4.75 -21.43
N ALA A 170 -21.03 -4.91 -21.76
CA ALA A 170 -20.62 -5.52 -23.02
C ALA A 170 -21.06 -6.99 -23.10
N GLY A 171 -20.96 -7.74 -21.99
CA GLY A 171 -21.47 -9.10 -21.88
C GLY A 171 -22.99 -9.22 -22.02
N ALA A 172 -23.73 -8.17 -21.66
CA ALA A 172 -25.19 -8.06 -21.87
C ALA A 172 -25.57 -7.71 -23.33
N GLY A 173 -24.61 -7.55 -24.22
CA GLY A 173 -24.83 -7.22 -25.63
C GLY A 173 -24.98 -5.73 -25.92
N GLU A 174 -24.68 -4.86 -24.96
CA GLU A 174 -24.65 -3.42 -25.17
C GLU A 174 -23.39 -3.02 -25.97
N ASN A 175 -23.50 -2.01 -26.83
CA ASN A 175 -22.34 -1.42 -27.47
C ASN A 175 -21.68 -0.43 -26.50
N VAL A 176 -20.64 -0.89 -25.80
CA VAL A 176 -20.00 -0.12 -24.74
C VAL A 176 -18.70 0.51 -25.22
N GLY A 177 -18.60 1.84 -25.11
CA GLY A 177 -17.35 2.57 -25.33
C GLY A 177 -16.36 2.45 -24.17
N VAL A 178 -15.25 3.19 -24.27
CA VAL A 178 -14.24 3.34 -23.19
C VAL A 178 -14.81 4.03 -21.95
N VAL A 179 -14.13 3.88 -20.82
CA VAL A 179 -14.46 4.55 -19.55
C VAL A 179 -14.26 6.06 -19.68
N THR A 180 -15.27 6.83 -19.31
CA THR A 180 -15.27 8.30 -19.37
C THR A 180 -15.05 8.93 -18.00
N THR A 181 -14.66 10.22 -17.96
CA THR A 181 -14.58 11.01 -16.72
C THR A 181 -15.88 10.96 -15.92
N GLN A 182 -17.03 11.05 -16.58
CA GLN A 182 -18.34 11.04 -15.91
C GLN A 182 -18.63 9.70 -15.23
N GLU A 183 -18.28 8.59 -15.87
CA GLU A 183 -18.44 7.26 -15.28
C GLU A 183 -17.51 7.05 -14.07
N LEU A 184 -16.27 7.54 -14.15
CA LEU A 184 -15.35 7.52 -13.01
C LEU A 184 -15.87 8.36 -11.83
N LEU A 185 -16.39 9.56 -12.09
CA LEU A 185 -17.00 10.39 -11.04
C LEU A 185 -18.18 9.67 -10.36
N GLN A 186 -19.01 8.96 -11.12
CA GLN A 186 -20.11 8.16 -10.56
C GLN A 186 -19.60 7.03 -9.66
N GLU A 187 -18.54 6.33 -10.08
CA GLU A 187 -17.91 5.27 -9.29
C GLU A 187 -17.24 5.82 -8.02
N ILE A 188 -16.54 6.95 -8.12
CA ILE A 188 -15.93 7.66 -6.97
C ILE A 188 -17.00 8.04 -5.94
N ASP A 189 -18.08 8.68 -6.38
CA ASP A 189 -19.18 9.08 -5.51
C ASP A 189 -19.88 7.87 -4.87
N GLY A 190 -20.06 6.80 -5.65
CA GLY A 190 -20.61 5.53 -5.17
C GLY A 190 -19.72 4.91 -4.09
N TYR A 191 -18.42 4.87 -4.32
CA TYR A 191 -17.43 4.36 -3.37
C TYR A 191 -17.41 5.17 -2.07
N ARG A 192 -17.37 6.52 -2.15
CA ARG A 192 -17.37 7.39 -0.97
C ARG A 192 -18.61 7.20 -0.09
N ARG A 193 -19.80 7.10 -0.68
CA ARG A 193 -21.05 6.84 0.08
C ARG A 193 -20.96 5.54 0.89
N ILE A 194 -20.42 4.48 0.29
CA ILE A 194 -20.26 3.19 1.00
C ILE A 194 -19.22 3.32 2.10
N LYS A 195 -18.07 3.94 1.80
CA LYS A 195 -16.98 4.16 2.78
C LYS A 195 -17.47 4.91 4.01
N GLU A 196 -18.20 6.00 3.82
CA GLU A 196 -18.76 6.80 4.92
C GLU A 196 -19.68 5.97 5.82
N VAL A 197 -20.50 5.08 5.25
CA VAL A 197 -21.36 4.17 6.03
C VAL A 197 -20.52 3.15 6.79
N VAL A 198 -19.53 2.54 6.15
CA VAL A 198 -18.64 1.55 6.77
C VAL A 198 -17.83 2.17 7.92
N GLU A 199 -17.31 3.38 7.73
CA GLU A 199 -16.58 4.09 8.78
C GLU A 199 -17.48 4.42 9.98
N LYS A 200 -18.71 4.90 9.74
CA LYS A 200 -19.69 5.13 10.81
C LYS A 200 -20.02 3.86 11.59
N ILE A 201 -20.10 2.70 10.92
CA ILE A 201 -20.27 1.39 11.57
C ILE A 201 -19.03 1.04 12.39
N ARG A 202 -17.84 1.14 11.80
CA ARG A 202 -16.56 0.77 12.43
C ARG A 202 -16.28 1.60 13.69
N TYR A 203 -16.65 2.88 13.69
CA TYR A 203 -16.44 3.79 14.81
C TYR A 203 -17.68 3.98 15.69
N GLY A 204 -18.72 3.15 15.53
CA GLY A 204 -19.87 3.10 16.44
C GLY A 204 -20.75 4.35 16.45
N GLN A 205 -20.70 5.19 15.41
CA GLN A 205 -21.45 6.45 15.34
C GLN A 205 -22.95 6.30 14.99
N TYR A 206 -23.50 5.10 15.12
CA TYR A 206 -24.93 4.80 14.97
C TYR A 206 -25.62 4.45 16.31
N LEU A 207 -24.93 4.62 17.45
CA LEU A 207 -25.47 4.46 18.79
C LEU A 207 -25.67 5.82 19.49
#